data_AF-A0A9E3XHS2-F1
#
_entry.id   AF-A0A9E3XHS2-F1
#
_cell.length_a   1.000
_cell.length_b   1.000
_cell.length_c   1.000
_cell.angle_alpha   90.00
_cell.angle_beta   90.00
_cell.angle_gamma   90.00
#
_symmetry.space_group_name_H-M   'P 1'
#
loop_
_entity.id
_entity.type
_entity.pdbx_description
1 polymer ?
#
loop_
_entity_poly.entity_id
_entity_poly.type
_entity_poly.pdbx_seq_one_letter_code
_entity_poly.pdbx_strand_id
1 'polypeptide(L)'
;MNIPEQYLQALLEISREINSIQDREALLERILNIALQQLAAERGFILLRPEDGGALQPAAVENIDPDKISDISEISSTAVQTVIAKKQPILTYDTAGDEQFEEAPSVM
;
A
#
# COMPACT_ATOMS: atom_id res chain seq x y z
N MET A 1 -4.87 17.88 -17.32
CA MET A 1 -4.62 16.47 -16.93
C MET A 1 -5.96 15.74 -17.06
N ASN A 2 -6.09 14.80 -18.00
CA ASN A 2 -7.32 14.02 -18.14
C ASN A 2 -7.25 12.87 -17.14
N ILE A 3 -8.15 12.82 -16.17
CA ILE A 3 -8.26 11.71 -15.23
C ILE A 3 -9.15 10.64 -15.88
N PRO A 4 -8.68 9.40 -16.04
CA PRO A 4 -9.50 8.30 -16.52
C PRO A 4 -10.78 8.11 -15.70
N GLU A 5 -11.89 7.84 -16.38
CA GLU A 5 -13.21 7.63 -15.75
C GLU A 5 -13.17 6.52 -14.68
N GLN A 6 -12.41 5.45 -14.92
CA GLN A 6 -12.23 4.36 -13.97
C GLN A 6 -11.70 4.82 -12.60
N TYR A 7 -10.80 5.81 -12.57
CA TYR A 7 -10.27 6.33 -11.30
C TYR A 7 -11.30 7.19 -10.56
N LEU A 8 -12.13 7.94 -11.29
CA LEU A 8 -13.23 8.69 -10.68
C LEU A 8 -14.29 7.74 -10.11
N GLN A 9 -14.58 6.65 -10.81
CA GLN A 9 -15.49 5.61 -10.32
C GLN A 9 -14.94 4.95 -9.06
N ALA A 10 -13.66 4.59 -9.05
CA ALA A 10 -12.99 4.03 -7.86
C ALA A 10 -13.10 4.94 -6.64
N LEU A 11 -12.85 6.24 -6.81
CA LEU A 11 -12.96 7.23 -5.73
C LEU A 11 -14.41 7.36 -5.23
N LEU A 12 -15.40 7.28 -6.13
CA LEU A 12 -16.80 7.31 -5.75
C LEU A 12 -17.20 6.05 -4.96
N GLU A 13 -16.73 4.88 -5.37
CA GLU A 13 -16.96 3.62 -4.66
C GLU A 13 -16.32 3.66 -3.26
N ILE A 14 -15.05 4.06 -3.16
CA ILE A 14 -14.36 4.24 -1.87
C ILE A 14 -15.12 5.20 -0.96
N SER A 15 -15.57 6.35 -1.49
CA SER A 15 -16.35 7.33 -0.73
C SER A 15 -17.64 6.74 -0.17
N ARG A 16 -18.33 5.87 -0.94
CA ARG A 16 -19.54 5.18 -0.46
C ARG A 16 -19.21 4.20 0.66
N GLU A 17 -18.17 3.37 0.50
CA GLU A 17 -17.78 2.37 1.51
C GLU A 17 -17.40 3.02 2.85
N ILE A 18 -16.71 4.17 2.81
CA ILE A 18 -16.37 4.96 4.02
C ILE A 18 -17.64 5.37 4.80
N ASN A 19 -18.75 5.61 4.11
CA ASN A 19 -20.00 6.03 4.76
C ASN A 19 -20.91 4.87 5.17
N SER A 20 -20.63 3.63 4.74
CA SER A 20 -21.49 2.47 4.97
C SER A 20 -20.89 1.42 5.90
N ILE A 21 -19.57 1.27 5.93
CA ILE A 21 -18.89 0.27 6.76
C ILE A 21 -18.42 0.92 8.06
N GLN A 22 -18.94 0.43 9.19
CA GLN A 22 -18.55 0.91 10.52
C GLN A 22 -17.30 0.21 11.06
N ASP A 23 -17.09 -1.05 10.65
CA ASP A 23 -15.91 -1.81 11.04
C ASP A 23 -14.68 -1.34 10.26
N ARG A 24 -13.65 -0.89 11.00
CA ARG A 24 -12.46 -0.27 10.40
C ARG A 24 -11.65 -1.26 9.57
N GLU A 25 -11.52 -2.49 10.04
CA GLU A 25 -10.71 -3.52 9.38
C GLU A 25 -11.38 -3.90 8.05
N ALA A 26 -12.67 -4.22 8.08
CA ALA A 26 -13.46 -4.51 6.89
C ALA A 26 -13.48 -3.34 5.89
N LEU A 27 -13.50 -2.09 6.37
CA LEU A 27 -13.43 -0.91 5.51
C LEU A 27 -12.10 -0.84 4.76
N LEU A 28 -10.98 -1.03 5.46
CA LEU A 28 -9.64 -0.94 4.87
C LEU A 28 -9.38 -2.06 3.89
N GLU A 29 -9.82 -3.28 4.20
CA GLU A 29 -9.79 -4.42 3.26
C GLU A 29 -10.60 -4.10 2.00
N ARG A 30 -11.80 -3.54 2.15
CA ARG A 30 -12.63 -3.18 0.99
C ARG A 30 -12.00 -2.09 0.13
N ILE A 31 -11.43 -1.06 0.74
CA ILE A 31 -10.73 0.03 0.03
C ILE A 31 -9.51 -0.53 -0.72
N LEU A 32 -8.72 -1.38 -0.07
CA LEU A 32 -7.56 -2.02 -0.68
C LEU A 32 -7.96 -2.84 -1.91
N ASN A 33 -9.02 -3.65 -1.80
CA ASN A 33 -9.55 -4.42 -2.91
C ASN A 33 -9.98 -3.56 -4.10
N ILE A 34 -10.70 -2.46 -3.87
CA ILE A 34 -11.09 -1.52 -4.93
C ILE A 34 -9.83 -0.95 -5.60
N ALA A 35 -8.84 -0.53 -4.82
CA ALA A 35 -7.59 0.03 -5.37
C ALA A 35 -6.83 -1.00 -6.22
N LEU A 36 -6.69 -2.24 -5.76
CA LEU A 36 -5.99 -3.30 -6.48
C LEU A 36 -6.66 -3.65 -7.82
N GLN A 37 -7.99 -3.75 -7.83
CA GLN A 37 -8.75 -4.01 -9.06
C GLN A 37 -8.52 -2.92 -10.11
N GLN A 38 -8.50 -1.65 -9.69
CA GLN A 38 -8.38 -0.50 -10.59
C GLN A 38 -6.95 -0.30 -11.11
N LEU A 39 -5.96 -0.74 -10.32
CA LEU A 39 -4.56 -0.73 -10.71
C LEU A 39 -4.12 -2.00 -11.43
N ALA A 40 -5.03 -2.98 -11.60
CA ALA A 40 -4.72 -4.33 -12.08
C ALA A 40 -3.54 -4.96 -11.31
N ALA A 41 -3.47 -4.71 -10.01
CA ALA A 41 -2.40 -5.17 -9.14
C ALA A 41 -2.78 -6.49 -8.47
N GLU A 42 -1.81 -7.40 -8.38
CA GLU A 42 -2.04 -8.76 -7.84
C GLU A 42 -2.05 -8.79 -6.31
N ARG A 43 -1.27 -7.91 -5.66
CA ARG A 43 -1.00 -7.93 -4.21
C ARG A 43 -0.93 -6.51 -3.68
N GLY A 44 -1.29 -6.32 -2.42
CA GLY A 44 -1.13 -5.03 -1.75
C GLY A 44 -1.41 -5.07 -0.26
N PHE A 45 -1.07 -3.98 0.41
CA PHE A 45 -1.29 -3.82 1.83
C PHE A 45 -1.45 -2.34 2.19
N ILE A 46 -2.09 -2.07 3.33
CA ILE A 46 -2.20 -0.75 3.95
C ILE A 46 -1.47 -0.78 5.29
N LEU A 47 -0.58 0.19 5.51
CA LEU A 47 0.10 0.39 6.79
C LEU A 47 -0.49 1.60 7.52
N LEU A 48 -0.74 1.47 8.82
CA LEU A 48 -1.19 2.56 9.67
C LEU A 48 -0.22 2.76 10.84
N ARG A 49 -0.07 4.02 11.24
CA ARG A 49 0.66 4.36 12.46
C ARG A 49 -0.33 4.32 13.63
N PRO A 50 -0.04 3.60 14.72
CA PRO A 50 -0.88 3.63 15.91
C PRO A 50 -0.87 5.02 16.55
N GLU A 51 -1.90 5.34 17.32
CA GLU A 51 -2.07 6.67 17.92
C GLU A 51 -0.99 7.03 18.94
N ASP A 52 -0.37 6.02 19.56
CA ASP A 52 0.75 6.16 20.49
C ASP A 52 2.07 6.55 19.79
N GLY A 53 2.07 6.67 18.46
CA GLY A 53 3.23 7.04 17.67
C GLY A 53 4.18 5.86 17.37
N GLY A 54 3.77 4.63 17.67
CA GLY A 54 4.53 3.41 17.44
C GLY A 54 4.91 3.13 15.98
N ALA A 55 5.53 1.98 15.76
CA ALA A 55 5.91 1.54 14.41
C ALA A 55 4.66 1.35 13.52
N LEU A 56 4.84 1.49 12.21
CA LEU A 56 3.77 1.20 11.25
C LEU A 56 3.36 -0.26 11.35
N GLN A 57 2.06 -0.51 11.32
CA GLN A 57 1.48 -1.84 11.42
C GLN A 57 0.56 -2.09 10.22
N PRO A 58 0.52 -3.33 9.69
CA PRO A 58 -0.42 -3.72 8.66
C PRO A 58 -1.86 -3.61 9.19
N ALA A 59 -2.71 -2.94 8.41
CA ALA A 59 -4.12 -2.73 8.73
C ALA A 59 -5.07 -3.37 7.70
N ALA A 60 -4.55 -3.71 6.52
CA ALA A 60 -5.22 -4.55 5.52
C ALA A 60 -4.14 -5.17 4.63
N VAL A 61 -4.34 -6.42 4.20
CA VAL A 61 -3.38 -7.19 3.41
C VAL A 61 -4.15 -8.08 2.44
N GLU A 62 -3.78 -8.03 1.16
CA GLU A 62 -4.45 -8.80 0.11
C GLU A 62 -3.43 -9.58 -0.73
N ASN A 63 -3.71 -10.87 -0.90
CA ASN A 63 -2.89 -11.83 -1.65
C ASN A 63 -1.41 -11.89 -1.24
N ILE A 64 -1.14 -11.65 0.05
CA ILE A 64 0.18 -11.77 0.66
C ILE A 64 0.11 -12.83 1.75
N ASP A 65 1.08 -13.73 1.75
CA ASP A 65 1.22 -14.76 2.76
C ASP A 65 1.44 -14.13 4.14
N PRO A 66 0.65 -14.47 5.18
CA PRO A 66 0.81 -13.93 6.53
C PRO A 66 2.24 -14.03 7.07
N ASP A 67 2.93 -15.13 6.77
CA ASP A 67 4.31 -15.35 7.23
C ASP A 67 5.31 -14.39 6.59
N LYS A 68 4.96 -13.81 5.43
CA LYS A 68 5.80 -12.84 4.70
C LYS A 68 5.48 -11.39 5.03
N ILE A 69 4.46 -11.11 5.84
CA ILE A 69 4.07 -9.72 6.17
C ILE A 69 5.20 -9.02 6.95
N SER A 70 5.82 -9.73 7.90
CA SER A 70 6.96 -9.22 8.67
C SER A 70 8.10 -8.83 7.73
N ASP A 71 8.47 -9.72 6.82
CA ASP A 71 9.52 -9.49 5.81
C ASP A 71 9.15 -8.34 4.86
N ILE A 72 7.89 -8.21 4.46
CA ILE A 72 7.43 -7.11 3.59
C ILE A 72 7.56 -5.76 4.28
N SER A 73 7.30 -5.69 5.59
CA SER A 73 7.53 -4.45 6.35
C SER A 73 9.02 -4.06 6.36
N GLU A 74 9.92 -5.05 6.37
CA GLU A 74 11.37 -4.87 6.33
C GLU A 74 11.89 -4.53 4.91
N ILE A 75 11.44 -5.26 3.87
CA ILE A 75 11.77 -5.04 2.45
C ILE A 75 11.26 -3.68 1.98
N SER A 76 10.05 -3.30 2.40
CA SER A 76 9.43 -2.03 2.02
C SER A 76 9.99 -0.86 2.84
N SER A 77 10.84 -1.09 3.84
CA SER A 77 11.24 -0.07 4.81
C SER A 77 11.85 1.16 4.14
N THR A 78 12.70 1.03 3.11
CA THR A 78 13.33 2.17 2.43
C THR A 78 12.32 2.95 1.59
N ALA A 79 11.48 2.27 0.81
CA ALA A 79 10.44 2.90 0.00
C ALA A 79 9.39 3.59 0.90
N VAL A 80 8.92 2.89 1.93
CA VAL A 80 7.97 3.40 2.93
C VAL A 80 8.55 4.60 3.67
N GLN A 81 9.78 4.53 4.17
CA GLN A 81 10.44 5.67 4.82
C GLN A 81 10.56 6.87 3.88
N THR A 82 10.91 6.61 2.61
CA THR A 82 11.02 7.67 1.60
C THR A 82 9.66 8.33 1.32
N VAL A 83 8.59 7.55 1.18
CA VAL A 83 7.22 8.08 1.01
C VAL A 83 6.79 8.88 2.24
N ILE A 84 7.07 8.41 3.46
CA ILE A 84 6.74 9.13 4.70
C ILE A 84 7.48 10.48 4.74
N ALA A 85 8.77 10.48 4.40
CA ALA A 85 9.60 11.69 4.46
C ALA A 85 9.22 12.71 3.37
N LYS A 86 9.02 12.25 2.13
CA LYS A 86 8.77 13.12 0.96
C LYS A 86 7.30 13.43 0.73
N LYS A 87 6.38 12.65 1.31
CA LYS A 87 4.92 12.70 1.08
C LYS A 87 4.55 12.64 -0.41
N GLN A 88 5.32 11.87 -1.17
CA GLN A 88 5.14 11.69 -2.61
C GLN A 88 5.05 10.19 -2.93
N PRO A 89 4.20 9.79 -3.90
CA PRO A 89 4.13 8.40 -4.33
C PRO A 89 5.45 7.99 -5.00
N ILE A 90 5.85 6.74 -4.80
CA ILE A 90 6.99 6.12 -5.47
C ILE A 90 6.44 5.01 -6.36
N LEU A 91 6.87 5.00 -7.61
CA LEU A 91 6.63 3.92 -8.56
C LEU A 91 7.99 3.32 -8.92
N THR A 92 8.17 2.04 -8.65
CA THR A 92 9.40 1.31 -8.91
C THR A 92 9.07 0.05 -9.69
N TYR A 93 9.94 -0.34 -10.61
CA TYR A 93 9.87 -1.61 -11.33
C TYR A 93 11.00 -2.50 -10.79
N ASP A 94 10.67 -3.65 -10.21
CA ASP A 94 11.64 -4.60 -9.65
C ASP A 94 12.53 -5.19 -10.79
N THR A 95 13.85 -5.38 -10.75
CA THR A 95 14.99 -4.87 -9.93
C THR A 95 16.29 -5.37 -10.60
N ALA A 96 17.28 -4.49 -10.80
CA ALA A 96 18.73 -4.79 -10.89
C ALA A 96 19.59 -3.55 -11.26
N GLY A 97 19.01 -2.44 -11.70
CA GLY A 97 19.80 -1.42 -12.43
C GLY A 97 19.49 0.05 -12.17
N ASP A 98 18.61 0.39 -11.23
CA ASP A 98 18.36 1.81 -10.96
C ASP A 98 19.26 2.26 -9.79
N GLU A 99 20.30 3.02 -10.16
CA GLU A 99 21.37 3.63 -9.35
C GLU A 99 20.90 4.54 -8.18
N GLN A 100 19.62 4.48 -7.81
CA GLN A 100 19.03 5.26 -6.73
C GLN A 100 18.75 4.45 -5.46
N PHE A 101 19.00 3.13 -5.49
CA PHE A 101 18.90 2.23 -4.34
C PHE A 101 20.15 1.32 -4.27
N GLU A 102 21.31 1.92 -4.03
CA GLU A 102 22.48 1.15 -3.57
C GLU A 102 22.40 1.00 -2.04
N GLU A 103 22.56 -0.25 -1.61
CA GLU A 103 22.67 -0.76 -0.22
C GLU A 103 21.38 -1.13 0.52
N ALA A 104 20.74 -2.21 0.07
CA ALA A 104 20.24 -3.22 1.01
C ALA A 104 20.46 -4.63 0.41
N PRO A 105 20.98 -5.61 1.18
CA PRO A 105 21.35 -6.91 0.65
C PRO A 105 20.11 -7.70 0.22
N SER A 106 20.10 -8.14 -1.04
CA SER A 106 19.13 -9.10 -1.56
C SER A 106 19.23 -10.43 -0.79
N VAL A 107 18.08 -10.97 -0.37
CA VAL A 107 17.98 -12.34 0.14
C VAL A 107 17.26 -13.18 -0.93
N MET A 108 17.91 -14.27 -1.33
CA MET A 108 17.43 -15.30 -2.26
C MET A 108 16.21 -16.05 -1.73
#